data_AF-A0A1F7RUR6-F1
#
_entry.id   AF-A0A1F7RUR6-F1
#
_cell.length_a   1.000
_cell.length_b   1.000
_cell.length_c   1.000
_cell.angle_alpha   90.00
_cell.angle_beta   90.00
_cell.angle_gamma   90.00
#
_symmetry.space_group_name_H-M   'P 1'
#
loop_
_entity.id
_entity.type
_entity.pdbx_description
1 polymer ?
#
loop_
_entity_poly.entity_id
_entity_poly.type
_entity_poly.pdbx_seq_one_letter_code
_entity_poly.pdbx_strand_id
1 'polypeptide(L)'
;MIKLKGKLIGEYNYNYKYRKTKVTHRIKEFYNEKNGIRFVELKKETKKGNNFVRLPKSIWITKNGYPPLATDGAAKIARGKKLSLFFAGLPTVQSKEHIRIFDDVLRNELRKIGMDYDQLSKSLKERPVAKEIGITGFIYQKTGVIDNKISDKFLPMVLKAYSRVLESKPMKCPVNLWAQRIIGKQAIVEFHLFKDEGFDVPLSAQRAFFTMMMDEREPVLESK
;
A
#
# COMPACT_ATOMS: atom_id res chain seq x y z
N MET A 1 22.88 -1.59 -2.05
CA MET A 1 21.47 -1.56 -1.62
C MET A 1 20.98 -0.12 -1.69
N ILE A 2 19.97 0.18 -2.51
CA ILE A 2 19.41 1.54 -2.61
C ILE A 2 18.81 1.92 -1.25
N LYS A 3 19.30 3.02 -0.65
CA LYS A 3 18.67 3.60 0.53
C LYS A 3 17.35 4.24 0.09
N LEU A 4 16.23 3.56 0.32
CA LEU A 4 14.91 4.01 -0.14
C LEU A 4 14.40 5.24 0.63
N LYS A 5 14.70 5.31 1.93
CA LYS A 5 14.23 6.36 2.84
C LYS A 5 15.21 7.54 2.85
N GLY A 6 14.72 8.73 2.50
CA GLY A 6 15.48 10.00 2.50
C GLY A 6 15.16 10.91 3.69
N LYS A 7 15.22 12.24 3.48
CA LYS A 7 14.86 13.27 4.48
C LYS A 7 13.36 13.22 4.73
N LEU A 8 12.93 13.39 5.99
CA LEU A 8 11.51 13.60 6.31
C LEU A 8 11.10 14.96 5.75
N ILE A 9 10.07 14.98 4.90
CA ILE A 9 9.55 16.20 4.26
C ILE A 9 8.13 16.53 4.69
N GLY A 10 7.46 15.65 5.42
CA GLY A 10 6.14 15.93 5.97
C GLY A 10 5.67 14.90 6.99
N GLU A 11 4.91 15.36 7.98
CA GLU A 11 4.22 14.52 8.95
C GLU A 11 2.80 15.06 9.16
N TYR A 12 1.81 14.18 8.98
CA TYR A 12 0.39 14.53 9.04
C TYR A 12 -0.32 13.61 10.00
N ASN A 13 -1.15 14.19 10.85
CA ASN A 13 -2.05 13.46 11.74
C ASN A 13 -3.48 13.88 11.42
N TYR A 14 -4.25 12.97 10.84
CA TYR A 14 -5.65 13.21 10.53
C TYR A 14 -6.51 12.30 11.41
N ASN A 15 -7.37 12.91 12.21
CA ASN A 15 -8.28 12.20 13.09
C ASN A 15 -9.68 12.73 12.88
N TYR A 16 -10.64 11.83 12.69
CA TYR A 16 -12.04 12.22 12.62
C TYR A 16 -12.93 11.18 13.29
N LYS A 17 -14.14 11.61 13.63
CA LYS A 17 -15.20 10.77 14.14
C LYS A 17 -16.43 10.98 13.27
N TYR A 18 -17.00 9.88 12.80
CA TYR A 18 -18.28 9.89 12.10
C TYR A 18 -19.22 8.90 12.77
N ARG A 19 -20.33 9.41 13.32
CA ARG A 19 -21.22 8.64 14.20
C ARG A 19 -20.45 7.96 15.34
N LYS A 20 -20.47 6.63 15.39
CA LYS A 20 -19.76 5.80 16.38
C LYS A 20 -18.38 5.34 15.92
N THR A 21 -17.98 5.67 14.69
CA THR A 21 -16.71 5.26 14.10
C THR A 21 -15.67 6.35 14.31
N LYS A 22 -14.50 5.96 14.84
CA LYS A 22 -13.32 6.82 14.98
C LYS A 22 -12.28 6.35 13.98
N VAL A 23 -11.66 7.29 13.29
CA VAL A 23 -10.58 7.02 12.35
C VAL A 23 -9.38 7.89 12.69
N THR A 24 -8.20 7.28 12.71
CA THR A 24 -6.92 7.92 12.95
C THR A 24 -5.95 7.55 11.85
N HIS A 25 -5.31 8.54 11.25
CA HIS A 25 -4.28 8.39 10.24
C HIS A 25 -3.04 9.15 10.69
N ARG A 26 -1.88 8.49 10.62
CA ARG A 26 -0.58 9.13 10.74
C ARG A 26 0.23 8.81 9.49
N ILE A 27 0.59 9.85 8.76
CA ILE A 27 1.32 9.77 7.51
C ILE A 27 2.66 10.45 7.71
N LYS A 28 3.76 9.76 7.37
CA LYS A 28 5.09 10.35 7.28
C LYS A 28 5.58 10.22 5.87
N GLU A 29 6.11 11.30 5.33
CA GLU A 29 6.62 11.34 3.97
C GLU A 29 8.10 11.68 3.96
N PHE A 30 8.85 10.91 3.17
CA PHE A 30 10.28 11.05 3.01
C PHE A 30 10.63 11.21 1.53
N TYR A 31 11.61 12.05 1.25
CA TYR A 31 12.14 12.23 -0.10
C TYR A 31 13.64 12.00 -0.13
N ASN A 32 14.09 11.15 -1.05
CA ASN A 32 15.51 10.91 -1.33
C ASN A 32 15.88 11.60 -2.64
N GLU A 33 16.46 12.80 -2.53
CA GLU A 33 16.91 13.61 -3.66
C GLU A 33 17.90 12.88 -4.58
N LYS A 34 18.88 12.16 -3.99
CA LYS A 34 19.91 11.45 -4.76
C LYS A 34 19.33 10.46 -5.77
N ASN A 35 18.21 9.83 -5.41
CA ASN A 35 17.60 8.76 -6.21
C ASN A 35 16.22 9.13 -6.78
N GLY A 36 15.70 10.32 -6.48
CA GLY A 36 14.34 10.77 -6.86
C GLY A 36 13.22 9.87 -6.30
N ILE A 37 13.38 9.34 -5.08
CA ILE A 37 12.42 8.41 -4.47
C ILE A 37 11.57 9.14 -3.42
N ARG A 38 10.25 9.02 -3.55
CA ARG A 38 9.28 9.39 -2.51
C ARG A 38 8.87 8.13 -1.76
N PHE A 39 8.89 8.19 -0.43
CA PHE A 39 8.55 7.09 0.45
C PHE A 39 7.54 7.57 1.48
N VAL A 40 6.36 6.96 1.53
CA VAL A 40 5.29 7.31 2.45
C VAL A 40 5.07 6.15 3.43
N GLU A 41 5.11 6.43 4.73
CA GLU A 41 4.71 5.52 5.80
C GLU A 41 3.34 5.93 6.31
N LEU A 42 2.40 4.99 6.26
CA LEU A 42 1.05 5.16 6.78
C LEU A 42 0.82 4.24 7.97
N LYS A 43 0.25 4.82 9.03
CA LYS A 43 -0.44 4.09 10.10
C LYS A 43 -1.90 4.53 10.11
N LYS A 44 -2.82 3.57 10.03
CA LYS A 44 -4.26 3.82 10.01
C LYS A 44 -4.95 2.96 11.05
N GLU A 45 -5.92 3.51 11.77
CA GLU A 45 -6.88 2.74 12.55
C GLU A 45 -8.28 3.27 12.30
N THR A 46 -9.21 2.38 12.00
CA THR A 46 -10.65 2.63 11.99
C THR A 46 -11.29 1.75 13.04
N LYS A 47 -12.01 2.33 13.99
CA LYS A 47 -12.54 1.64 15.17
C LYS A 47 -13.99 2.00 15.43
N LYS A 48 -14.80 1.02 15.81
CA LYS A 48 -16.19 1.18 16.27
C LYS A 48 -16.49 0.13 17.34
N GLY A 49 -16.60 0.57 18.60
CA GLY A 49 -16.69 -0.35 19.74
C GLY A 49 -15.48 -1.29 19.80
N ASN A 50 -15.74 -2.60 19.82
CA ASN A 50 -14.71 -3.65 19.82
C ASN A 50 -14.21 -4.02 18.41
N ASN A 51 -14.86 -3.52 17.34
CA ASN A 51 -14.41 -3.75 15.98
C ASN A 51 -13.33 -2.73 15.58
N PHE A 52 -12.31 -3.19 14.87
CA PHE A 52 -11.31 -2.32 14.26
C PHE A 52 -10.74 -2.91 12.96
N VAL A 53 -10.26 -2.01 12.10
CA VAL A 53 -9.31 -2.29 11.04
C VAL A 53 -8.10 -1.40 11.30
N ARG A 54 -6.94 -2.00 11.50
CA ARG A 54 -5.69 -1.31 11.79
C ARG A 54 -4.66 -1.69 10.75
N LEU A 55 -4.05 -0.67 10.14
CA LEU A 55 -2.85 -0.80 9.33
C LEU A 55 -1.68 -0.32 10.19
N PRO A 56 -1.02 -1.20 10.98
CA PRO A 56 0.11 -0.82 11.82
C PRO A 56 1.31 -0.30 11.03
N LYS A 57 1.46 -0.75 9.78
CA LYS A 57 2.56 -0.36 8.89
C LYS A 57 2.18 -0.63 7.44
N SER A 58 1.83 0.44 6.75
CA SER A 58 1.67 0.49 5.30
C SER A 58 2.74 1.39 4.71
N ILE A 59 3.25 1.03 3.53
CA ILE A 59 4.23 1.85 2.82
C ILE A 59 3.80 2.05 1.37
N TRP A 60 4.13 3.22 0.84
CA TRP A 60 3.94 3.55 -0.55
C TRP A 60 5.22 4.20 -1.08
N ILE A 61 5.77 3.69 -2.18
CA ILE A 61 7.04 4.17 -2.74
C ILE A 61 6.85 4.53 -4.21
N THR A 62 7.21 5.74 -4.59
CA THR A 62 7.13 6.23 -5.97
C THR A 62 8.48 6.77 -6.46
N LYS A 63 8.73 6.62 -7.76
CA LYS A 63 9.89 7.17 -8.49
C LYS A 63 9.49 7.35 -9.94
N ASN A 64 9.83 8.48 -10.55
CA ASN A 64 9.50 8.75 -11.95
C ASN A 64 10.08 7.67 -12.88
N GLY A 65 9.23 7.16 -13.78
CA GLY A 65 9.58 6.06 -14.69
C GLY A 65 9.46 4.65 -14.11
N TYR A 66 9.02 4.49 -12.86
CA TYR A 66 8.87 3.18 -12.21
C TYR A 66 7.44 2.97 -11.70
N PRO A 67 6.93 1.72 -11.67
CA PRO A 67 5.64 1.40 -11.08
C PRO A 67 5.66 1.68 -9.57
N PRO A 68 4.68 2.37 -8.98
CA PRO A 68 4.65 2.58 -7.53
C PRO A 68 4.48 1.28 -6.74
N LEU A 69 5.22 1.12 -5.64
CA LEU A 69 5.03 0.01 -4.69
C LEU A 69 3.98 0.39 -3.65
N ALA A 70 2.99 -0.47 -3.43
CA ALA A 70 2.06 -0.39 -2.30
C ALA A 70 2.15 -1.63 -1.41
N THR A 71 2.14 -1.45 -0.09
CA THR A 71 2.01 -2.56 0.87
C THR A 71 1.09 -2.20 2.01
N ASP A 72 0.32 -3.17 2.48
CA ASP A 72 -0.53 -3.05 3.67
C ASP A 72 -0.37 -4.26 4.58
N GLY A 73 0.17 -4.04 5.79
CA GLY A 73 -0.03 -4.97 6.88
C GLY A 73 -1.29 -4.57 7.64
N ALA A 74 -2.29 -5.44 7.71
CA ALA A 74 -3.55 -5.19 8.39
C ALA A 74 -3.81 -6.18 9.54
N ALA A 75 -4.36 -5.65 10.62
CA ALA A 75 -4.97 -6.38 11.72
C ALA A 75 -6.43 -5.93 11.83
N LYS A 76 -7.35 -6.89 11.79
CA LYS A 76 -8.79 -6.62 11.72
C LYS A 76 -9.56 -7.48 12.71
N ILE A 77 -10.43 -6.83 13.47
CA ILE A 77 -11.54 -7.46 14.18
C ILE A 77 -12.82 -6.82 13.65
N ALA A 78 -13.63 -7.57 12.92
CA ALA A 78 -14.92 -7.08 12.45
C ALA A 78 -15.93 -8.23 12.42
N ARG A 79 -17.17 -7.95 12.84
CA ARG A 79 -18.27 -8.94 12.89
C ARG A 79 -17.87 -10.23 13.62
N GLY A 80 -17.17 -10.10 14.75
CA GLY A 80 -16.68 -11.25 15.55
C GLY A 80 -15.53 -12.05 14.93
N LYS A 81 -15.08 -11.70 13.71
CA LYS A 81 -13.98 -12.38 13.02
C LYS A 81 -12.67 -11.63 13.21
N LYS A 82 -11.61 -12.37 13.51
CA LYS A 82 -10.23 -11.88 13.54
C LYS A 82 -9.54 -12.22 12.23
N LEU A 83 -8.78 -11.28 11.68
CA LEU A 83 -8.00 -11.47 10.46
C LEU A 83 -6.71 -10.65 10.55
N SER A 84 -5.60 -11.27 10.18
CA SER A 84 -4.37 -10.56 9.81
C SER A 84 -4.09 -10.76 8.33
N LEU A 85 -3.64 -9.70 7.69
CA LEU A 85 -3.35 -9.65 6.27
C LEU A 85 -2.02 -8.96 6.05
N PHE A 86 -1.27 -9.42 5.06
CA PHE A 86 -0.23 -8.64 4.43
C PHE A 86 -0.43 -8.63 2.92
N PHE A 87 -0.50 -7.44 2.34
CA PHE A 87 -0.54 -7.21 0.91
C PHE A 87 0.73 -6.48 0.47
N ALA A 88 1.28 -6.87 -0.67
CA ALA A 88 2.27 -6.10 -1.39
C ALA A 88 2.04 -6.25 -2.88
N GLY A 89 2.06 -5.15 -3.61
CA GLY A 89 1.88 -5.21 -5.05
C GLY A 89 2.41 -4.02 -5.81
N LEU A 90 2.70 -4.31 -7.09
CA LEU A 90 2.99 -3.33 -8.11
C LEU A 90 1.84 -3.26 -9.11
N PRO A 91 1.60 -2.07 -9.65
CA PRO A 91 0.77 -1.92 -10.81
C PRO A 91 1.33 -2.61 -12.06
N THR A 92 0.47 -3.26 -12.83
CA THR A 92 0.87 -4.00 -14.06
C THR A 92 0.83 -3.17 -15.35
N VAL A 93 0.63 -1.85 -15.24
CA VAL A 93 0.54 -0.99 -16.43
C VAL A 93 1.93 -0.87 -17.07
N GLN A 94 2.03 -1.36 -18.31
CA GLN A 94 3.09 -1.15 -19.30
C GLN A 94 4.44 -1.89 -19.16
N SER A 95 4.98 -2.16 -17.98
CA SER A 95 6.31 -2.79 -17.88
C SER A 95 6.27 -4.27 -17.48
N LYS A 96 6.23 -5.17 -18.48
CA LYS A 96 6.37 -6.62 -18.27
C LYS A 96 7.70 -6.98 -17.60
N GLU A 97 8.76 -6.22 -17.87
CA GLU A 97 10.08 -6.43 -17.27
C GLU A 97 10.07 -6.14 -15.77
N HIS A 98 9.53 -4.98 -15.34
CA HIS A 98 9.44 -4.64 -13.92
C HIS A 98 8.59 -5.65 -13.14
N ILE A 99 7.48 -6.10 -13.73
CA ILE A 99 6.61 -7.16 -13.17
C ILE A 99 7.43 -8.44 -12.99
N ARG A 100 8.13 -8.89 -14.03
CA ARG A 100 8.95 -10.11 -13.98
C ARG A 100 10.02 -10.02 -12.89
N ILE A 101 10.76 -8.91 -12.82
CA ILE A 101 11.81 -8.71 -11.81
C ILE A 101 11.22 -8.77 -10.40
N PHE A 102 10.09 -8.10 -10.17
CA PHE A 102 9.43 -8.09 -8.87
C PHE A 102 8.97 -9.48 -8.46
N ASP A 103 8.26 -10.17 -9.35
CA ASP A 103 7.71 -11.50 -9.14
C ASP A 103 8.81 -12.55 -8.92
N ASP A 104 9.88 -12.53 -9.73
CA ASP A 104 10.99 -13.49 -9.62
C ASP A 104 11.73 -13.34 -8.28
N VAL A 105 11.93 -12.11 -7.80
CA VAL A 105 12.56 -11.89 -6.49
C VAL A 105 11.61 -12.33 -5.37
N LEU A 106 10.33 -12.01 -5.43
CA LEU A 106 9.35 -12.44 -4.43
C LEU A 106 9.20 -13.96 -4.39
N ARG A 107 9.14 -14.64 -5.54
CA ARG A 107 9.11 -16.11 -5.62
C ARG A 107 10.30 -16.72 -4.90
N ASN A 108 11.50 -16.17 -5.12
CA ASN A 108 12.71 -16.65 -4.46
C ASN A 108 12.73 -16.36 -2.94
N GLU A 109 12.32 -15.17 -2.51
CA GLU A 109 12.35 -14.79 -1.10
C GLU A 109 11.26 -15.50 -0.28
N LEU A 110 10.04 -15.64 -0.82
CA LEU A 110 8.95 -16.36 -0.17
C LEU A 110 9.22 -17.86 -0.06
N ARG A 111 9.86 -18.47 -1.07
CA ARG A 111 10.27 -19.88 -1.01
C ARG A 111 11.19 -20.18 0.16
N LYS A 112 12.09 -19.25 0.55
CA LYS A 112 13.00 -19.42 1.70
C LYS A 112 12.28 -19.55 3.03
N ILE A 113 11.03 -19.11 3.11
CA ILE A 113 10.19 -19.21 4.30
C ILE A 113 9.03 -20.21 4.11
N GLY A 114 9.13 -21.10 3.12
CA GLY A 114 8.14 -22.14 2.85
C GLY A 114 6.81 -21.63 2.29
N MET A 115 6.82 -20.50 1.58
CA MET A 115 5.61 -19.94 0.97
C MET A 115 5.67 -19.97 -0.56
N ASP A 116 4.54 -20.33 -1.18
CA ASP A 116 4.37 -20.32 -2.63
C ASP A 116 3.82 -18.97 -3.12
N TYR A 117 4.63 -18.25 -3.89
CA TYR A 117 4.25 -16.96 -4.47
C TYR A 117 3.08 -17.08 -5.45
N ASP A 118 3.07 -18.11 -6.29
CA ASP A 118 2.06 -18.23 -7.34
C ASP A 118 0.69 -18.52 -6.71
N GLN A 119 0.64 -19.33 -5.65
CA GLN A 119 -0.56 -19.50 -4.82
C GLN A 119 -1.03 -18.19 -4.17
N LEU A 120 -0.12 -17.42 -3.56
CA LEU A 120 -0.45 -16.17 -2.87
C LEU A 120 -0.80 -15.02 -3.83
N SER A 121 -0.37 -15.08 -5.08
CA SER A 121 -0.63 -14.06 -6.11
C SER A 121 -1.94 -14.27 -6.86
N LYS A 122 -2.48 -15.51 -6.85
CA LYS A 122 -3.65 -15.92 -7.65
C LYS A 122 -4.83 -14.95 -7.53
N SER A 123 -5.25 -14.66 -6.29
CA SER A 123 -6.41 -13.79 -6.04
C SER A 123 -6.24 -12.32 -6.46
N LEU A 124 -4.99 -11.84 -6.59
CA LEU A 124 -4.71 -10.50 -7.12
C LEU A 124 -4.78 -10.48 -8.65
N LYS A 125 -4.31 -11.54 -9.30
CA LYS A 125 -4.32 -11.69 -10.76
C LYS A 125 -5.73 -11.94 -11.32
N GLU A 126 -6.60 -12.58 -10.54
CA GLU A 126 -7.99 -12.87 -10.90
C GLU A 126 -8.95 -11.70 -10.63
N ARG A 127 -8.53 -10.67 -9.89
CA ARG A 127 -9.35 -9.49 -9.59
C ARG A 127 -9.00 -8.34 -10.55
N PRO A 128 -9.83 -8.04 -11.55
CA PRO A 128 -9.70 -6.77 -12.26
C PRO A 128 -10.09 -5.63 -11.31
N VAL A 129 -9.08 -4.91 -10.77
CA VAL A 129 -9.29 -3.72 -9.93
C VAL A 129 -9.98 -2.60 -10.72
N ALA A 130 -9.79 -2.60 -12.05
CA ALA A 130 -10.57 -1.90 -13.06
C ALA A 130 -10.30 -2.55 -14.43
N LYS A 131 -11.11 -2.20 -15.44
CA LYS A 131 -11.05 -2.73 -16.83
C LYS A 131 -9.68 -2.67 -17.53
N GLU A 132 -8.64 -2.06 -16.93
CA GLU A 132 -7.32 -1.82 -17.54
C GLU A 132 -6.19 -1.71 -16.49
N ILE A 133 -6.42 -2.22 -15.27
CA ILE A 133 -5.50 -2.03 -14.14
C ILE A 133 -5.39 -3.36 -13.40
N GLY A 134 -4.35 -4.12 -13.73
CA GLY A 134 -3.97 -5.29 -12.95
C GLY A 134 -2.95 -4.91 -11.86
N ILE A 135 -2.87 -5.74 -10.83
CA ILE A 135 -1.83 -5.68 -9.80
C ILE A 135 -1.06 -7.00 -9.85
N THR A 136 0.27 -6.92 -9.81
CA THR A 136 1.13 -8.07 -9.51
C THR A 136 1.62 -7.99 -8.07
N GLY A 137 1.98 -9.12 -7.48
CA GLY A 137 2.37 -9.22 -6.08
C GLY A 137 1.62 -10.33 -5.37
N PHE A 138 1.48 -10.21 -4.04
CA PHE A 138 0.86 -11.26 -3.24
C PHE A 138 0.01 -10.70 -2.11
N ILE A 139 -0.93 -11.54 -1.67
CA ILE A 139 -1.74 -11.30 -0.49
C ILE A 139 -1.65 -12.53 0.42
N TYR A 140 -1.24 -12.32 1.66
CA TYR A 140 -1.15 -13.35 2.69
C TYR A 140 -2.20 -13.06 3.76
N GLN A 141 -2.95 -14.09 4.16
CA GLN A 141 -4.05 -13.97 5.12
C GLN A 141 -3.95 -15.03 6.22
N LYS A 142 -4.16 -14.62 7.48
CA LYS A 142 -4.30 -15.47 8.66
C LYS A 142 -5.65 -15.20 9.33
N THR A 143 -6.59 -16.12 9.20
CA THR A 143 -7.90 -16.04 9.86
C THR A 143 -7.79 -16.46 11.34
N GLY A 144 -8.62 -15.87 12.20
CA GLY A 144 -8.68 -16.21 13.63
C GLY A 144 -7.58 -15.59 14.51
N VAL A 145 -6.55 -14.99 13.90
CA VAL A 145 -5.36 -14.48 14.60
C VAL A 145 -5.13 -13.00 14.31
N ILE A 146 -4.65 -12.26 15.32
CA ILE A 146 -4.10 -10.90 15.17
C ILE A 146 -2.58 -10.99 15.30
N ASP A 147 -1.90 -10.95 14.16
CA ASP A 147 -0.45 -10.92 14.01
C ASP A 147 0.01 -9.48 13.75
N ASN A 148 0.39 -8.77 14.82
CA ASN A 148 0.88 -7.39 14.72
C ASN A 148 2.29 -7.28 14.11
N LYS A 149 3.00 -8.40 13.95
CA LYS A 149 4.37 -8.46 13.40
C LYS A 149 4.38 -8.95 11.94
N ILE A 150 3.20 -9.12 11.33
CA ILE A 150 3.09 -9.61 9.96
C ILE A 150 3.89 -8.77 8.97
N SER A 151 3.91 -7.43 9.15
CA SER A 151 4.69 -6.52 8.31
C SER A 151 6.20 -6.72 8.49
N ASP A 152 6.68 -7.01 9.68
CA ASP A 152 8.12 -7.19 9.94
C ASP A 152 8.64 -8.46 9.25
N LYS A 153 7.79 -9.48 9.11
CA LYS A 153 8.09 -10.68 8.35
C LYS A 153 8.24 -10.38 6.85
N PHE A 154 7.31 -9.64 6.25
CA PHE A 154 7.22 -9.53 4.79
C PHE A 154 7.90 -8.30 4.17
N LEU A 155 7.93 -7.17 4.87
CA LEU A 155 8.48 -5.92 4.33
C LEU A 155 9.93 -6.04 3.84
N PRO A 156 10.87 -6.71 4.54
CA PRO A 156 12.24 -6.83 4.05
C PRO A 156 12.33 -7.49 2.66
N MET A 157 11.55 -8.54 2.43
CA MET A 157 11.51 -9.25 1.15
C MET A 157 10.91 -8.38 0.04
N VAL A 158 9.83 -7.67 0.35
CA VAL A 158 9.17 -6.78 -0.61
C VAL A 158 10.05 -5.59 -0.98
N LEU A 159 10.70 -4.96 0.01
CA LEU A 159 11.62 -3.85 -0.21
C LEU A 159 12.84 -4.29 -1.02
N LYS A 160 13.32 -5.52 -0.83
CA LYS A 160 14.37 -6.12 -1.65
C LYS A 160 13.92 -6.32 -3.10
N ALA A 161 12.72 -6.88 -3.32
CA ALA A 161 12.15 -7.05 -4.66
C ALA A 161 11.99 -5.71 -5.37
N TYR A 162 11.44 -4.70 -4.70
CA TYR A 162 11.27 -3.38 -5.29
C TYR A 162 12.61 -2.67 -5.54
N SER A 163 13.61 -2.86 -4.68
CA SER A 163 14.95 -2.30 -4.92
C SER A 163 15.55 -2.83 -6.23
N ARG A 164 15.32 -4.10 -6.58
CA ARG A 164 15.74 -4.66 -7.87
C ARG A 164 14.99 -4.05 -9.05
N VAL A 165 13.70 -3.75 -8.90
CA VAL A 165 12.94 -3.00 -9.91
C VAL A 165 13.52 -1.60 -10.08
N LEU A 166 13.93 -0.93 -9.01
CA LEU A 166 14.54 0.41 -9.10
C LEU A 166 15.96 0.42 -9.71
N GLU A 167 16.61 -0.74 -9.79
CA GLU A 167 17.93 -0.95 -10.41
C GLU A 167 17.82 -1.31 -11.90
N SER A 168 16.64 -1.65 -12.42
CA SER A 168 16.45 -2.03 -13.83
C SER A 168 16.33 -0.83 -14.77
N LYS A 169 16.54 -1.05 -16.07
CA LYS A 169 16.36 0.00 -17.08
C LYS A 169 14.87 0.34 -17.22
N PRO A 170 14.47 1.61 -17.13
CA PRO A 170 13.06 1.96 -17.08
C PRO A 170 12.43 1.90 -18.47
N MET A 171 11.25 1.26 -18.56
CA MET A 171 10.21 1.72 -19.47
C MET A 171 9.43 2.85 -18.78
N LYS A 172 9.05 3.92 -19.49
CA LYS A 172 8.28 5.03 -18.91
C LYS A 172 6.94 4.50 -18.37
N CYS A 173 6.85 4.30 -17.07
CA CYS A 173 5.59 4.04 -16.38
C CYS A 173 4.90 5.37 -16.03
N PRO A 174 3.67 5.63 -16.50
CA PRO A 174 2.91 6.84 -16.20
C PRO A 174 2.30 6.72 -14.80
N VAL A 175 3.07 7.10 -13.80
CA VAL A 175 2.65 7.15 -12.38
C VAL A 175 1.34 7.96 -12.22
N ASN A 176 1.15 9.00 -13.04
CA ASN A 176 -0.02 9.88 -12.98
C ASN A 176 -1.31 9.16 -13.39
N LEU A 177 -1.25 8.17 -14.29
CA LEU A 177 -2.41 7.33 -14.59
C LEU A 177 -2.82 6.50 -13.36
N TRP A 178 -1.87 6.08 -12.54
CA TRP A 178 -2.17 5.36 -11.30
C TRP A 178 -2.81 6.27 -10.24
N ALA A 179 -2.31 7.50 -10.09
CA ALA A 179 -2.92 8.49 -9.20
C ALA A 179 -4.40 8.73 -9.56
N GLN A 180 -4.69 9.02 -10.83
CA GLN A 180 -6.04 9.28 -11.31
C GLN A 180 -6.97 8.06 -11.15
N ARG A 181 -6.44 6.86 -11.37
CA ARG A 181 -7.23 5.63 -11.36
C ARG A 181 -7.46 5.05 -9.95
N ILE A 182 -6.52 5.24 -9.01
CA ILE A 182 -6.63 4.75 -7.62
C ILE A 182 -7.62 5.59 -6.82
N ILE A 183 -7.53 6.93 -6.84
CA ILE A 183 -8.23 7.79 -5.88
C ILE A 183 -9.76 7.57 -5.94
N GLY A 184 -10.33 7.46 -7.14
CA GLY A 184 -11.78 7.28 -7.29
C GLY A 184 -12.24 5.86 -6.97
N LYS A 185 -11.67 4.85 -7.62
CA LYS A 185 -12.17 3.46 -7.56
C LYS A 185 -11.83 2.79 -6.24
N GLN A 186 -10.62 2.98 -5.71
CA GLN A 186 -10.21 2.38 -4.44
C GLN A 186 -10.99 2.98 -3.27
N ALA A 187 -11.25 4.30 -3.28
CA ALA A 187 -12.07 4.93 -2.24
C ALA A 187 -13.50 4.34 -2.18
N ILE A 188 -14.09 4.03 -3.34
CA ILE A 188 -15.41 3.39 -3.43
C ILE A 188 -15.36 1.96 -2.92
N VAL A 189 -14.36 1.17 -3.35
CA VAL A 189 -14.19 -0.21 -2.89
C VAL A 189 -13.99 -0.26 -1.38
N GLU A 190 -13.08 0.56 -0.82
CA GLU A 190 -12.91 0.64 0.63
C GLU A 190 -14.18 1.10 1.33
N PHE A 191 -14.88 2.11 0.81
CA PHE A 191 -16.16 2.54 1.39
C PHE A 191 -17.15 1.37 1.56
N HIS A 192 -17.34 0.55 0.52
CA HIS A 192 -18.22 -0.61 0.60
C HIS A 192 -17.68 -1.68 1.55
N LEU A 193 -16.37 -1.97 1.54
CA LEU A 193 -15.76 -2.91 2.49
C LEU A 193 -15.95 -2.47 3.95
N PHE A 194 -15.73 -1.20 4.26
CA PHE A 194 -15.92 -0.65 5.60
C PHE A 194 -17.40 -0.73 6.02
N LYS A 195 -18.33 -0.42 5.11
CA LYS A 195 -19.77 -0.55 5.36
C LYS A 195 -20.16 -2.01 5.62
N ASP A 196 -19.65 -2.94 4.82
CA ASP A 196 -19.82 -4.38 4.98
C ASP A 196 -19.12 -4.94 6.21
N GLU A 197 -18.26 -4.18 6.87
CA GLU A 197 -17.65 -4.56 8.14
C GLU A 197 -18.35 -3.89 9.34
N GLY A 198 -19.35 -3.05 9.06
CA GLY A 198 -20.18 -2.36 10.06
C GLY A 198 -19.61 -1.01 10.51
N PHE A 199 -18.60 -0.47 9.83
CA PHE A 199 -18.06 0.85 10.09
C PHE A 199 -18.87 1.94 9.35
N ASP A 200 -18.99 3.09 9.99
CA ASP A 200 -19.58 4.30 9.38
C ASP A 200 -18.43 5.19 8.91
N VAL A 201 -17.96 5.00 7.67
CA VAL A 201 -16.96 5.88 7.05
C VAL A 201 -17.57 6.53 5.82
N PRO A 202 -17.64 7.86 5.72
CA PRO A 202 -18.20 8.51 4.54
C PRO A 202 -17.26 8.37 3.34
N LEU A 203 -17.82 8.23 2.14
CA LEU A 203 -17.05 8.12 0.89
C LEU A 203 -16.14 9.33 0.67
N SER A 204 -16.58 10.54 1.05
CA SER A 204 -15.79 11.76 0.98
C SER A 204 -14.50 11.66 1.81
N ALA A 205 -14.55 11.05 3.00
CA ALA A 205 -13.37 10.84 3.82
C ALA A 205 -12.40 9.80 3.22
N GLN A 206 -12.92 8.75 2.56
CA GLN A 206 -12.07 7.82 1.83
C GLN A 206 -11.37 8.51 0.65
N ARG A 207 -12.10 9.30 -0.13
CA ARG A 207 -11.53 10.09 -1.23
C ARG A 207 -10.45 11.03 -0.73
N ALA A 208 -10.73 11.81 0.32
CA ALA A 208 -9.76 12.72 0.91
C ALA A 208 -8.49 11.98 1.38
N PHE A 209 -8.64 10.82 2.02
CA PHE A 209 -7.51 9.99 2.44
C PHE A 209 -6.65 9.55 1.24
N PHE A 210 -7.26 9.03 0.17
CA PHE A 210 -6.52 8.62 -1.02
C PHE A 210 -5.89 9.80 -1.76
N THR A 211 -6.56 10.95 -1.81
CA THR A 211 -5.98 12.19 -2.35
C THR A 211 -4.74 12.55 -1.54
N MET A 212 -4.81 12.65 -0.21
CA MET A 212 -3.65 13.00 0.62
C MET A 212 -2.44 12.07 0.46
N MET A 213 -2.69 10.79 0.20
CA MET A 213 -1.65 9.80 -0.06
C MET A 213 -0.99 10.03 -1.42
N MET A 214 -1.78 10.33 -2.46
CA MET A 214 -1.38 10.29 -3.86
C MET A 214 -1.05 11.65 -4.48
N ASP A 215 -1.45 12.75 -3.85
CA ASP A 215 -1.32 14.10 -4.44
C ASP A 215 0.14 14.47 -4.68
N GLU A 216 0.38 15.19 -5.77
CA GLU A 216 1.67 15.85 -6.01
C GLU A 216 1.79 16.99 -5.00
N ARG A 217 2.97 17.13 -4.39
CA ARG A 217 3.22 18.24 -3.47
C ARG A 217 4.18 19.20 -4.12
N GLU A 218 3.83 20.48 -4.05
CA GLU A 218 4.80 21.52 -4.36
C GLU A 218 6.02 21.32 -3.46
N PRO A 219 7.24 21.26 -4.03
CA PRO A 219 8.43 21.24 -3.22
C PRO A 219 8.42 22.51 -2.36
N VAL A 220 8.54 22.34 -1.05
CA VAL A 220 8.82 23.48 -0.18
C VAL A 220 10.19 24.00 -0.60
N LEU A 221 10.19 25.05 -1.41
CA LEU A 221 11.37 25.87 -1.59
C LEU A 221 11.65 26.45 -0.21
N GLU A 222 12.64 25.88 0.50
CA GLU A 222 13.23 26.56 1.65
C GLU A 222 13.69 27.92 1.12
N SER A 223 12.95 28.97 1.47
CA SER A 223 13.35 30.35 1.23
C SER A 223 14.68 30.55 1.93
N LYS A 224 15.74 30.72 1.15
CA LYS A 224 17.07 31.10 1.62
C LYS A 224 17.04 32.48 2.28
#